data_AF-A0A0L8GE50-F1
#
_entry.id   AF-A0A0L8GE50-F1
#
_cell.length_a   1.000
_cell.length_b   1.000
_cell.length_c   1.000
_cell.angle_alpha   90.00
_cell.angle_beta   90.00
_cell.angle_gamma   90.00
#
_symmetry.space_group_name_H-M   'P 1'
#
loop_
_entity.id
_entity.type
_entity.pdbx_description
1 polymer ?
#
loop_
_entity_poly.entity_id
_entity_poly.type
_entity_poly.pdbx_seq_one_letter_code
_entity_poly.pdbx_strand_id
1 'polypeptide(L)' 'PLWRHTIKTGSADFEKARVARTELKRRERKQRLLLPKPTPSIPCPQCPRMFHATLGLRSHLRFKHPGK' A
#
# COMPACT_ATOMS: atom_id res chain seq x y z
N PRO A 1 -18.45 -18.29 35.48
CA PRO A 1 -19.72 -17.84 34.87
C PRO A 1 -19.67 -17.96 33.33
N LEU A 2 -20.73 -18.46 32.71
CA LEU A 2 -20.79 -18.71 31.26
C LEU A 2 -20.49 -17.46 30.41
N TRP A 3 -20.90 -16.27 30.85
CA TRP A 3 -20.66 -15.01 30.13
C TRP A 3 -19.17 -14.73 29.88
N ARG A 4 -18.28 -15.07 30.82
CA ARG A 4 -16.83 -14.87 30.66
C ARG A 4 -16.25 -15.77 29.59
N HIS A 5 -16.75 -17.00 29.48
CA HIS A 5 -16.34 -17.95 28.44
C HIS A 5 -16.79 -17.44 27.06
N THR A 6 -18.05 -17.04 26.93
CA THR A 6 -18.59 -16.50 25.67
C THR A 6 -17.83 -15.27 25.18
N ILE A 7 -17.52 -14.32 26.07
CA ILE A 7 -16.72 -13.13 25.71
C ILE A 7 -15.31 -13.53 25.24
N LYS A 8 -14.65 -14.45 25.97
CA LYS A 8 -13.30 -14.89 25.63
C LYS A 8 -13.25 -15.54 24.24
N THR A 9 -14.19 -16.43 23.96
CA THR A 9 -14.26 -17.11 22.65
C THR A 9 -14.55 -16.11 21.53
N GLY A 10 -15.57 -15.27 21.69
CA GLY A 10 -15.91 -14.27 20.67
C GLY A 10 -14.77 -13.29 20.38
N SER A 11 -14.04 -12.85 21.41
CA SER A 11 -12.86 -12.00 21.25
C SER A 11 -11.71 -12.73 20.54
N ALA A 12 -11.45 -13.99 20.89
CA ALA A 12 -10.42 -14.79 20.23
C ALA A 12 -10.73 -15.01 18.74
N ASP A 13 -11.99 -15.28 18.39
CA ASP A 13 -12.40 -15.48 17.00
C ASP A 13 -12.35 -14.18 16.20
N PHE A 14 -12.76 -13.07 16.80
CA PHE A 14 -12.60 -11.74 16.19
C PHE A 14 -11.13 -11.42 15.91
N GLU A 15 -10.25 -11.71 16.87
CA GLU A 15 -8.81 -11.46 16.72
C GLU A 15 -8.21 -12.34 15.63
N LYS A 16 -8.54 -13.63 15.60
CA LYS A 16 -8.13 -14.54 14.53
C LYS A 16 -8.57 -14.02 13.15
N ALA A 17 -9.83 -13.57 13.02
CA ALA A 17 -10.34 -13.00 11.78
C ALA A 17 -9.61 -11.69 11.41
N ARG A 18 -9.29 -10.84 12.39
CA ARG A 18 -8.51 -9.62 12.18
C ARG A 18 -7.12 -9.93 11.63
N VAL A 19 -6.39 -10.85 12.27
CA VAL A 19 -5.05 -11.27 11.85
C VAL A 19 -5.11 -11.89 10.45
N ALA A 20 -6.03 -12.82 10.19
CA ALA A 20 -6.20 -13.44 8.89
C ALA A 20 -6.43 -12.42 7.76
N ARG A 21 -7.28 -11.40 8.00
CA ARG A 21 -7.50 -10.30 7.04
C ARG A 21 -6.23 -9.49 6.79
N THR A 22 -5.46 -9.18 7.83
CA THR A 22 -4.20 -8.44 7.67
C THR A 22 -3.13 -9.24 6.92
N GLU A 23 -3.07 -10.55 7.15
CA GLU A 23 -2.16 -11.46 6.44
C GLU A 23 -2.56 -11.61 4.96
N LEU A 24 -3.86 -11.72 4.66
CA LEU A 24 -4.34 -11.72 3.28
C LEU A 24 -3.92 -10.44 2.53
N LYS A 25 -4.18 -9.27 3.11
CA LYS A 25 -3.74 -7.98 2.53
C LYS A 25 -2.22 -7.88 2.37
N ARG A 26 -1.45 -8.47 3.29
CA ARG A 26 0.02 -8.54 3.18
C ARG A 26 0.43 -9.43 2.00
N ARG A 27 -0.19 -10.59 1.83
CA ARG A 27 0.07 -11.51 0.71
C ARG A 27 -0.30 -10.86 -0.63
N GLU A 28 -1.47 -10.22 -0.72
CA GLU A 28 -1.89 -9.49 -1.93
C GLU A 28 -0.90 -8.39 -2.31
N ARG A 29 -0.39 -7.62 -1.33
CA ARG A 29 0.66 -6.61 -1.60
C ARG A 29 1.94 -7.25 -2.14
N LYS A 30 2.38 -8.39 -1.59
CA LYS A 30 3.54 -9.12 -2.11
C LYS A 30 3.29 -9.65 -3.52
N GLN A 31 2.10 -10.20 -3.79
CA GLN A 31 1.74 -10.70 -5.12
C GLN A 31 1.71 -9.57 -6.16
N ARG A 32 1.22 -8.37 -5.80
CA ARG A 32 1.25 -7.20 -6.67
C ARG A 32 2.67 -6.78 -7.09
N LEU A 33 3.69 -7.07 -6.28
CA LEU A 33 5.09 -6.80 -6.64
C LEU A 33 5.64 -7.80 -7.66
N LEU A 34 5.04 -8.99 -7.77
CA LEU A 34 5.39 -9.98 -8.78
C LEU A 34 4.72 -9.68 -10.13
N LEU A 35 3.64 -8.90 -10.13
CA LEU A 35 2.97 -8.50 -11.36
C LEU A 35 3.78 -7.43 -12.10
N PRO A 36 3.75 -7.42 -13.45
CA PRO A 36 4.35 -6.36 -14.24
C PRO A 36 3.83 -4.99 -13.81
N LYS A 37 4.75 -4.05 -13.62
CA LYS A 37 4.40 -2.69 -13.27
C LYS A 37 3.69 -2.03 -14.47
N PRO A 38 2.58 -1.30 -14.26
CA PRO A 38 1.95 -0.56 -15.35
C PRO A 38 2.91 0.47 -15.93
N THR A 39 2.73 0.82 -17.20
CA THR A 39 3.52 1.86 -17.85
C THR A 39 3.45 3.16 -17.03
N PRO A 40 4.55 3.91 -16.93
CA PRO A 40 4.49 5.22 -16.28
C PRO A 40 3.48 6.08 -17.05
N SER A 41 2.73 6.92 -16.35
CA SER A 41 1.64 7.71 -16.97
C SER A 41 1.72 9.19 -16.63
N ILE A 42 2.60 9.57 -15.70
CA ILE A 42 2.69 10.94 -15.20
C ILE A 42 3.92 11.59 -15.85
N PRO A 43 3.76 12.50 -16.82
CA PRO A 43 4.88 13.19 -17.45
C PRO A 43 5.45 14.27 -16.52
N CYS A 44 6.76 14.51 -16.62
CA CYS A 44 7.35 15.73 -16.10
C CYS A 44 7.03 16.90 -17.05
N PRO A 45 6.57 18.06 -16.54
CA PRO A 45 6.32 19.23 -17.39
C PRO A 45 7.59 19.89 -17.94
N GLN A 46 8.78 19.50 -17.45
CA GLN A 46 10.05 20.18 -17.75
C GLN A 46 11.07 19.30 -18.48
N CYS A 47 10.83 17.99 -18.58
CA CYS A 47 11.70 17.08 -19.31
C CYS A 47 10.91 15.84 -19.81
N PRO A 48 11.46 15.04 -20.74
CA PRO A 48 10.78 13.85 -21.29
C PRO A 48 10.55 12.70 -20.30
N ARG A 49 10.84 12.89 -19.01
CA ARG A 49 10.82 11.81 -18.01
C ARG A 49 9.39 11.52 -17.58
N MET A 50 9.05 10.24 -17.51
CA MET A 50 7.74 9.77 -17.03
C MET A 50 7.87 9.06 -15.68
N PHE A 51 6.82 9.16 -14.87
CA PHE A 51 6.77 8.64 -13.51
C PHE A 51 5.54 7.75 -13.28
N HIS A 52 5.68 6.78 -12.38
CA HIS A 52 4.58 5.91 -11.94
C HIS A 52 3.82 6.45 -10.73
N ALA A 53 4.35 7.47 -10.06
CA ALA A 53 3.76 8.03 -8.84
C ALA A 53 4.07 9.53 -8.72
N THR A 54 3.09 10.27 -8.21
CA THR A 54 3.18 11.72 -7.97
C THR A 54 4.31 12.08 -7.00
N LEU A 55 4.58 11.23 -6.01
CA LEU A 55 5.69 11.43 -5.07
C LEU A 55 7.05 11.45 -5.79
N GLY A 56 7.25 10.54 -6.75
CA GLY A 56 8.48 10.48 -7.54
C GLY A 56 8.66 11.71 -8.42
N LEU A 57 7.57 12.18 -9.05
CA LEU A 57 7.57 13.43 -9.82
C LEU A 57 7.90 14.63 -8.91
N ARG A 58 7.26 14.76 -7.75
CA ARG A 58 7.49 15.88 -6.83
C ARG A 58 8.93 15.94 -6.34
N SER A 59 9.50 14.79 -5.98
CA SER A 59 10.92 14.69 -5.61
C SER A 59 11.81 15.07 -6.79
N HIS A 60 11.48 14.60 -7.99
CA HIS A 60 12.23 14.95 -9.19
C HIS A 60 12.22 16.46 -9.47
N LEU A 61 11.05 17.09 -9.41
CA LEU A 61 10.93 18.54 -9.60
C LEU A 61 11.82 19.29 -8.59
N ARG A 62 11.76 18.91 -7.30
CA ARG A 62 12.56 19.56 -6.25
C ARG A 62 14.07 19.53 -6.51
N PHE A 63 14.61 18.40 -6.97
CA PHE A 63 16.07 18.21 -7.08
C PHE A 63 16.63 18.43 -8.48
N LYS A 64 15.82 18.26 -9.53
CA LYS A 64 16.25 18.39 -10.93
C LYS A 64 15.75 19.66 -11.59
N HIS A 65 14.71 20.28 -11.02
CA HIS A 65 14.16 21.55 -11.48
C HIS A 65 13.99 22.53 -10.30
N PRO A 66 15.05 22.83 -9.53
CA PRO A 66 14.96 23.79 -8.44
C PRO A 66 14.64 25.18 -9.01
N GLY A 67 13.65 25.87 -8.42
CA GLY A 67 13.32 27.25 -8.80
C GLY A 67 12.18 27.43 -9.81
N LYS A 68 11.34 26.40 -10.02
CA LYS A 68 9.98 26.57 -10.55
C LYS A 68 8.95 26.06 -9.56
#